data_AF-A0A2V8A064-F1
#
_entry.id   AF-A0A2V8A064-F1
#
_cell.length_a   1.000
_cell.length_b   1.000
_cell.length_c   1.000
_cell.angle_alpha   90.00
_cell.angle_beta   90.00
_cell.angle_gamma   90.00
#
_symmetry.space_group_name_H-M   'P 1'
#
loop_
_entity.id
_entity.type
_entity.pdbx_description
1 polymer ?
#
loop_
_entity_poly.entity_id
_entity_poly.type
_entity_poly.pdbx_seq_one_letter_code
_entity_poly.pdbx_strand_id
1 'polypeptide(L)'
;PTLFSMLIIIVAHIPIFTLQRHEGRIFAPMAYTVSSALVGSLVFSLTLVPLLCFFLLGRGVKHEHNALVAFLERTYRRTLERTLRRPLAAIGSAVAALAIALLLVPRLGTEFLPELNEGTLWINLTLPSSVSVSEAKRLVAQVRRIAREFPEVTQVISQAGRPEDGTD
;
A
#
# COMPACT_ATOMS: atom_id res chain seq x y z
N PRO A 1 21.94 18.00 2.06
CA PRO A 1 21.09 17.11 2.91
C PRO A 1 20.08 16.28 2.12
N THR A 2 19.34 16.92 1.21
CA THR A 2 18.26 16.27 0.42
C THR A 2 18.72 15.10 -0.43
N LEU A 3 19.89 15.21 -1.09
CA LEU A 3 20.48 14.11 -1.88
C LEU A 3 20.73 12.87 -1.03
N PHE A 4 21.34 13.03 0.14
CA PHE A 4 21.64 11.92 1.05
C PHE A 4 20.35 11.26 1.58
N SER A 5 19.34 12.07 1.94
CA SER A 5 18.03 11.56 2.36
C SER A 5 17.31 10.78 1.25
N MET A 6 17.29 11.29 0.01
CA MET A 6 16.69 10.59 -1.12
C MET A 6 17.43 9.28 -1.44
N LEU A 7 18.76 9.28 -1.35
CA LEU A 7 19.56 8.08 -1.58
C LEU A 7 19.28 6.97 -0.55
N ILE A 8 19.11 7.33 0.73
CA ILE A 8 18.68 6.39 1.77
C ILE A 8 17.30 5.81 1.44
N ILE A 9 16.34 6.63 1.01
CA ILE A 9 15.01 6.16 0.63
C ILE A 9 15.09 5.18 -0.54
N ILE A 10 15.87 5.49 -1.58
CA ILE A 10 16.07 4.59 -2.73
C ILE A 10 16.66 3.25 -2.27
N VAL A 11 17.71 3.27 -1.44
CA VAL A 11 18.34 2.05 -0.91
C VAL A 11 17.36 1.25 -0.05
N ALA A 12 16.53 1.90 0.75
CA ALA A 12 15.51 1.23 1.56
C ALA A 12 14.44 0.50 0.72
N HIS A 13 14.26 0.85 -0.56
CA HIS A 13 13.35 0.15 -1.47
C HIS A 13 13.99 -1.05 -2.19
N ILE A 14 15.33 -1.18 -2.17
CA ILE A 14 16.05 -2.30 -2.83
C ILE A 14 15.54 -3.68 -2.39
N PRO A 15 15.27 -3.95 -1.09
CA PRO A 15 14.77 -5.25 -0.65
C PRO A 15 13.47 -5.68 -1.33
N ILE A 16 12.63 -4.75 -1.79
CA ILE A 16 11.37 -5.09 -2.48
C ILE A 16 11.65 -5.85 -3.79
N PHE A 17 12.75 -5.53 -4.49
CA PHE A 17 13.16 -6.25 -5.70
C PHE A 17 13.65 -7.67 -5.42
N THR A 18 13.90 -8.03 -4.15
CA THR A 18 14.28 -9.40 -3.77
C THR A 18 13.08 -10.33 -3.61
N LEU A 19 11.85 -9.82 -3.68
CA LEU A 19 10.63 -10.62 -3.65
C LEU A 19 10.45 -11.35 -4.99
N GLN A 20 10.58 -12.69 -4.99
CA GLN A 20 10.58 -13.50 -6.23
C GLN A 20 9.25 -14.20 -6.55
N ARG A 21 8.31 -14.30 -5.60
CA ARG A 21 7.05 -15.05 -5.76
C ARG A 21 5.91 -14.18 -6.33
N HIS A 22 4.67 -14.66 -6.22
CA HIS A 22 3.45 -13.92 -6.59
C HIS A 22 3.39 -12.51 -6.00
N GLU A 23 3.89 -12.31 -4.77
CA GLU A 23 4.04 -11.00 -4.13
C GLU A 23 4.90 -10.06 -4.97
N GLY A 24 6.05 -10.53 -5.44
CA GLY A 24 6.98 -9.75 -6.26
C GLY A 24 6.34 -9.27 -7.55
N ARG A 25 5.45 -10.06 -8.17
CA ARG A 25 4.76 -9.66 -9.40
C ARG A 25 3.77 -8.52 -9.19
N ILE A 26 3.13 -8.46 -8.02
CA ILE A 26 2.19 -7.40 -7.64
C ILE A 26 2.95 -6.14 -7.20
N PHE A 27 4.06 -6.30 -6.46
CA PHE A 27 4.82 -5.18 -5.89
C PHE A 27 5.91 -4.61 -6.80
N ALA A 28 6.41 -5.37 -7.79
CA ALA A 28 7.48 -4.91 -8.68
C ALA A 28 7.09 -3.67 -9.50
N PRO A 29 5.91 -3.59 -10.13
CA PRO A 29 5.50 -2.38 -10.86
C PRO A 29 5.51 -1.13 -9.96
N MET A 30 5.00 -1.25 -8.72
CA MET A 30 5.03 -0.16 -7.74
C MET A 30 6.46 0.24 -7.39
N ALA A 31 7.35 -0.72 -7.14
CA ALA A 31 8.75 -0.47 -6.83
C ALA A 31 9.49 0.26 -7.96
N TYR A 32 9.27 -0.14 -9.22
CA TYR A 32 9.83 0.54 -10.39
C TYR A 32 9.33 1.98 -10.52
N THR A 33 8.04 2.23 -10.33
CA THR A 33 7.47 3.59 -10.38
C THR A 33 8.06 4.48 -9.30
N VAL A 34 8.12 4.02 -8.05
CA VAL A 34 8.66 4.82 -6.94
C VAL A 34 10.15 5.08 -7.13
N SER A 35 10.92 4.06 -7.49
CA SER A 35 12.37 4.20 -7.67
C SER A 35 12.71 5.14 -8.82
N SER A 36 12.03 5.01 -9.97
CA SER A 36 12.24 5.92 -11.11
C SER A 36 11.79 7.34 -10.81
N ALA A 37 10.68 7.53 -10.08
CA ALA A 37 10.21 8.84 -9.65
C ALA A 37 11.18 9.52 -8.68
N LEU A 38 11.76 8.78 -7.72
CA LEU A 38 12.76 9.31 -6.79
C LEU A 38 14.05 9.71 -7.50
N VAL A 39 14.51 8.91 -8.46
CA VAL A 39 15.69 9.25 -9.28
C VAL A 39 15.42 10.50 -10.12
N GLY A 40 14.25 10.57 -10.78
CA GLY A 40 13.85 11.76 -11.54
C GLY A 40 13.71 13.01 -10.66
N SER A 41 13.10 12.86 -9.47
CA SER A 41 12.97 13.92 -8.47
C SER A 41 14.33 14.43 -7.99
N LEU A 42 15.30 13.53 -7.78
CA LEU A 42 16.66 13.91 -7.40
C LEU A 42 17.33 14.75 -8.50
N VAL A 43 17.22 14.32 -9.76
CA VAL A 43 17.77 15.08 -10.89
C VAL A 43 17.11 16.46 -10.99
N PHE A 44 15.79 16.53 -10.92
CA PHE A 44 15.05 17.79 -11.00
C PHE A 44 15.29 18.70 -9.80
N SER A 45 15.43 18.14 -8.59
CA SER A 45 15.72 18.92 -7.39
C SER A 45 17.08 19.61 -7.44
N LEU A 46 18.05 19.05 -8.16
CA LEU A 46 19.39 19.62 -8.30
C LEU A 46 19.54 20.54 -9.52
N THR A 47 18.71 20.34 -10.56
CA THR A 47 18.81 21.07 -11.82
C THR A 47 17.69 22.10 -11.96
N LEU A 48 16.45 21.61 -12.05
CA LEU A 48 15.27 22.41 -12.36
C LEU A 48 14.88 23.31 -11.19
N VAL A 49 14.92 22.84 -9.95
CA VAL A 49 14.52 23.65 -8.78
C VAL A 49 15.41 24.89 -8.61
N PRO A 50 16.75 24.79 -8.59
CA PRO A 50 17.61 25.98 -8.50
C PRO A 50 17.45 26.92 -9.70
N LEU A 51 17.27 26.37 -10.90
CA LEU A 51 17.02 27.14 -12.12
C LEU A 51 15.73 27.95 -12.01
N LEU A 52 14.63 27.30 -11.62
CA LEU A 52 13.34 27.97 -11.44
C LEU A 52 13.38 28.98 -10.30
N CYS A 53 14.06 28.67 -9.19
CA CYS A 53 14.28 29.66 -8.13
C CYS A 53 15.07 30.87 -8.64
N PHE A 54 16.07 30.67 -9.50
CA PHE A 54 16.81 31.79 -10.10
C PHE A 54 15.95 32.64 -11.04
N PHE A 55 15.09 32.02 -11.86
CA PHE A 55 14.26 32.73 -12.83
C PHE A 55 13.01 33.38 -12.23
N LEU A 56 12.34 32.72 -11.28
CA LEU A 56 11.02 33.12 -10.77
C LEU A 56 11.09 33.87 -9.44
N LEU A 57 12.15 33.66 -8.65
CA LEU A 57 12.24 34.29 -7.33
C LEU A 57 12.83 35.70 -7.47
N GLY A 58 11.96 36.70 -7.34
CA GLY A 58 12.37 38.11 -7.34
C GLY A 58 13.30 38.44 -6.17
N ARG A 59 14.22 39.39 -6.36
CA ARG A 59 15.07 39.91 -5.28
C ARG A 59 14.22 40.69 -4.28
N GLY A 60 14.31 40.34 -3.00
CA GLY A 60 13.68 41.09 -1.91
C GLY A 60 12.36 40.52 -1.39
N VAL A 61 12.26 39.19 -1.24
CA VAL A 61 11.15 38.57 -0.51
C VAL A 61 11.18 39.07 0.94
N LYS A 62 10.20 39.92 1.30
CA LYS A 62 10.01 40.32 2.70
C LYS A 62 9.59 39.10 3.51
N HIS A 63 10.27 38.85 4.62
CA HIS A 63 9.82 37.88 5.61
C HIS A 63 8.56 38.41 6.29
N GLU A 64 7.41 38.14 5.67
CA GLU A 64 6.11 38.33 6.30
C GLU A 64 6.04 37.46 7.55
N HIS A 65 5.84 38.10 8.71
CA HIS A 65 5.69 37.41 9.98
C HIS A 65 4.31 36.75 10.02
N ASN A 66 4.27 35.46 9.66
CA ASN A 66 3.03 34.70 9.75
C ASN A 66 2.73 34.39 11.23
N ALA A 67 1.69 35.01 11.78
CA ALA A 67 1.29 34.85 13.19
C ALA A 67 1.03 33.37 13.56
N LEU A 68 0.53 32.56 12.63
CA LEU A 68 0.34 31.13 12.83
C LEU A 68 1.67 30.39 12.99
N VAL A 69 2.65 30.70 12.15
CA VAL A 69 4.00 30.10 12.24
C VAL A 69 4.67 30.50 13.56
N ALA A 70 4.56 31.76 13.96
CA ALA A 70 5.09 32.23 15.23
C ALA A 70 4.43 31.55 16.46
N PHE A 71 3.12 31.30 16.39
CA PHE A 71 2.40 30.55 17.42
C PHE A 71 2.86 29.07 17.50
N LEU A 72 2.99 28.41 16.35
CA LEU A 72 3.49 27.03 16.27
C LEU A 72 4.92 26.93 16.78
N GLU A 73 5.80 27.87 16.39
CA GLU A 73 7.19 27.89 16.85
C GLU A 73 7.28 28.09 18.37
N ARG A 74 6.48 29.01 18.93
CA ARG A 74 6.45 29.24 20.38
C ARG A 74 5.96 28.00 21.14
N THR A 75 4.98 27.30 20.60
CA THR A 75 4.43 26.07 21.20
C THR A 75 5.42 24.92 21.10
N TYR A 76 6.06 24.76 19.94
CA TYR A 76 7.14 23.80 19.71
C TYR A 76 8.30 24.04 20.68
N ARG A 77 8.80 25.28 20.77
CA ARG A 77 9.92 25.65 21.65
C ARG A 77 9.61 25.37 23.11
N ARG A 78 8.42 25.75 23.61
CA ARG A 78 8.00 25.46 25.00
C ARG A 78 7.95 23.96 25.28
N THR A 79 7.43 23.17 24.34
CA THR A 79 7.36 21.72 24.50
C THR A 79 8.76 21.10 24.47
N LEU A 80 9.60 21.53 23.53
CA LEU A 80 10.98 21.07 23.39
C LEU A 80 11.80 21.37 24.67
N GLU A 81 11.73 22.59 25.20
CA GLU A 81 12.42 22.95 26.43
C GLU A 81 11.97 22.10 27.64
N ARG A 82 10.67 21.78 27.74
CA ARG A 82 10.17 20.88 28.78
C ARG A 82 10.70 19.46 28.63
N THR A 83 10.74 18.94 27.40
CA THR A 83 11.24 17.60 27.08
C THR A 83 12.74 17.49 27.34
N LEU A 84 13.53 18.49 26.93
CA LEU A 84 14.98 18.52 27.13
C LEU A 84 15.38 18.64 28.61
N ARG A 85 14.55 19.25 29.46
CA ARG A 85 14.78 19.29 30.93
C ARG A 85 14.63 17.93 31.61
N ARG A 86 13.96 16.96 30.98
CA ARG A 86 13.75 15.60 31.52
C ARG A 86 13.98 14.56 30.43
N PRO A 87 15.23 14.38 29.95
CA PRO A 87 15.52 13.49 28.82
C PRO A 87 15.15 12.04 29.12
N LEU A 88 15.32 11.58 30.37
CA LEU A 88 14.93 10.23 30.79
C LEU A 88 13.42 10.00 30.70
N ALA A 89 12.60 11.01 30.98
CA ALA A 89 11.15 10.90 30.83
C ALA A 89 10.75 10.82 29.34
N ALA A 90 11.43 11.57 28.48
CA ALA A 90 11.23 11.50 27.03
C ALA A 90 11.59 10.11 26.48
N ILE A 91 12.77 9.59 26.83
CA ILE A 91 13.22 8.24 26.45
C ILE A 91 12.26 7.19 27.01
N GLY A 92 11.87 7.30 28.29
CA GLY A 92 10.91 6.40 28.92
C GLY A 92 9.57 6.36 28.19
N SER A 93 9.07 7.53 27.76
CA SER A 93 7.83 7.62 26.97
C SER A 93 7.96 6.98 25.57
N ALA A 94 9.11 7.14 24.90
CA ALA A 94 9.37 6.54 23.61
C ALA A 94 9.47 5.01 23.69
N VAL A 95 10.17 4.51 24.73
CA VAL A 95 10.29 3.07 25.00
C VAL A 95 8.93 2.48 25.38
N ALA A 96 8.14 3.18 26.20
CA ALA A 96 6.79 2.74 26.55
C ALA A 96 5.88 2.67 25.32
N ALA A 97 5.92 3.69 24.44
CA ALA A 97 5.16 3.69 23.19
C ALA A 97 5.57 2.53 22.26
N LEU A 98 6.87 2.26 22.14
CA LEU A 98 7.37 1.11 21.39
C LEU A 98 6.93 -0.23 22.00
N ALA A 99 7.01 -0.37 23.32
CA ALA A 99 6.57 -1.58 24.02
C ALA A 99 5.07 -1.83 23.83
N ILE A 100 4.24 -0.79 23.91
CA ILE A 100 2.80 -0.87 23.63
C ILE A 100 2.57 -1.30 22.18
N ALA A 101 3.27 -0.69 21.21
CA ALA A 101 3.14 -1.07 19.80
C ALA A 101 3.51 -2.55 19.57
N LEU A 102 4.61 -3.03 20.15
CA LEU A 102 5.04 -4.42 20.06
C LEU A 102 4.06 -5.37 20.76
N LEU A 103 3.45 -4.97 21.88
CA LEU A 103 2.44 -5.76 22.57
C LEU A 103 1.14 -5.91 21.74
N LEU A 104 0.87 -4.96 20.85
CA LEU A 104 -0.27 -5.01 19.93
C LEU A 104 -0.02 -5.88 18.70
N VAL A 105 1.25 -6.16 18.33
CA VAL A 105 1.59 -6.95 17.14
C VAL A 105 0.89 -8.31 17.10
N PRO A 106 0.83 -9.11 18.19
CA PRO A 106 0.14 -10.41 18.18
C PRO A 106 -1.38 -10.32 17.98
N ARG A 107 -1.98 -9.13 18.13
CA ARG A 107 -3.41 -8.90 17.88
C ARG A 107 -3.70 -8.54 16.42
N LEU A 108 -2.67 -8.31 15.60
CA LEU A 108 -2.83 -8.09 14.17
C LEU A 108 -3.09 -9.45 13.51
N GLY A 109 -4.25 -9.58 12.85
CA GLY A 109 -4.51 -10.70 11.95
C GLY A 109 -3.51 -10.67 10.80
N THR A 110 -3.15 -11.85 10.30
CA THR A 110 -2.30 -11.98 9.11
C THR A 110 -3.17 -12.31 7.91
N GLU A 111 -3.32 -11.35 7.00
CA GLU A 111 -3.86 -11.58 5.66
C GLU A 111 -2.75 -11.34 4.64
N PHE A 112 -2.63 -12.24 3.68
CA PHE A 112 -1.57 -12.18 2.67
C PHE A 112 -1.78 -11.01 1.70
N LEU A 113 -3.00 -10.88 1.19
CA LEU A 113 -3.50 -9.81 0.35
C LEU A 113 -4.98 -9.60 0.68
N PRO A 114 -5.50 -8.36 0.64
CA PRO A 114 -6.93 -8.13 0.83
C PRO A 114 -7.72 -8.84 -0.28
N GLU A 115 -8.92 -9.31 0.04
CA GLU A 115 -9.81 -9.92 -0.95
C GLU A 115 -10.06 -8.94 -2.11
N LEU A 116 -9.61 -9.32 -3.31
CA LEU A 116 -9.75 -8.49 -4.48
C LEU A 116 -11.17 -8.67 -5.04
N ASN A 117 -11.98 -7.62 -4.95
CA ASN A 117 -13.32 -7.65 -5.54
C ASN A 117 -13.24 -7.35 -7.04
N GLU A 118 -13.14 -8.41 -7.83
CA GLU A 118 -13.12 -8.33 -9.30
C GLU A 118 -14.52 -8.18 -9.92
N GLY A 119 -15.58 -8.08 -9.09
CA GLY A 119 -16.97 -8.06 -9.55
C GLY A 119 -17.44 -9.39 -10.15
N THR A 120 -16.64 -10.45 -10.00
CA THR A 120 -16.97 -11.82 -10.43
C THR A 120 -16.91 -12.75 -9.22
N LEU A 121 -17.71 -13.81 -9.26
CA LEU A 121 -17.80 -14.77 -8.18
C LEU A 121 -17.61 -16.18 -8.73
N TRP A 122 -16.60 -16.89 -8.22
CA TRP A 122 -16.28 -18.25 -8.62
C TRP A 122 -16.96 -19.25 -7.70
N ILE A 123 -18.00 -19.93 -8.21
CA ILE A 123 -18.73 -20.95 -7.46
C ILE A 123 -18.24 -22.34 -7.89
N ASN A 124 -17.48 -23.00 -7.01
CA ASN A 124 -16.99 -24.36 -7.23
C ASN A 124 -17.93 -25.39 -6.58
N LEU A 125 -18.44 -26.33 -7.38
CA LEU A 125 -19.30 -27.43 -6.91
C LEU A 125 -18.52 -28.75 -6.93
N THR A 126 -18.18 -29.28 -5.76
CA THR A 126 -17.53 -30.58 -5.66
C THR A 126 -18.58 -31.69 -5.69
N LEU A 127 -18.59 -32.49 -6.76
CA LEU A 127 -19.50 -33.62 -6.94
C LEU A 127 -18.79 -34.95 -6.59
N PRO A 128 -19.51 -35.97 -6.06
CA PRO A 128 -18.95 -37.30 -5.86
C PRO A 128 -18.45 -37.93 -7.16
N SER A 129 -17.35 -38.68 -7.10
CA SER A 129 -16.70 -39.30 -8.27
C SER A 129 -17.57 -40.33 -9.00
N SER A 130 -18.65 -40.80 -8.37
CA SER A 130 -19.61 -41.77 -8.92
C SER A 130 -20.77 -41.13 -9.71
N VAL A 131 -20.82 -39.80 -9.79
CA VAL A 131 -21.90 -39.08 -10.49
C VAL A 131 -21.70 -39.16 -12.00
N SER A 132 -22.78 -39.42 -12.75
CA SER A 132 -22.75 -39.42 -14.21
C SER A 132 -22.59 -38.01 -14.78
N VAL A 133 -21.98 -37.89 -15.95
CA VAL A 133 -21.82 -36.61 -16.65
C VAL A 133 -23.17 -35.93 -16.92
N SER A 134 -24.21 -36.71 -17.18
CA SER A 134 -25.58 -36.20 -17.38
C SER A 134 -26.14 -35.57 -16.12
N GLU A 135 -25.95 -36.19 -14.96
CA GLU A 135 -26.45 -35.66 -13.68
C GLU A 135 -25.63 -34.44 -13.23
N ALA A 136 -24.31 -34.45 -13.44
CA ALA A 136 -23.46 -33.28 -13.20
C ALA A 136 -23.92 -32.07 -14.03
N LYS A 137 -24.22 -32.25 -15.32
CA LYS A 137 -24.76 -31.19 -16.19
C LYS A 137 -26.12 -30.68 -15.70
N ARG A 138 -26.98 -31.57 -15.21
CA ARG A 138 -28.28 -31.20 -14.67
C ARG A 138 -28.15 -30.32 -13.41
N LEU A 139 -27.28 -30.72 -12.48
CA LEU A 139 -26.98 -29.96 -11.27
C LEU A 139 -26.40 -28.57 -11.59
N VAL A 140 -25.41 -28.50 -12.49
CA VAL A 140 -24.82 -27.23 -12.92
C VAL A 140 -25.86 -26.31 -13.59
N ALA A 141 -26.75 -26.86 -14.42
CA ALA A 141 -27.83 -26.10 -15.04
C ALA A 141 -28.84 -25.56 -14.02
N GLN A 142 -29.10 -26.30 -12.94
CA GLN A 142 -29.97 -25.88 -11.84
C GLN A 142 -29.33 -24.72 -11.06
N VAL A 143 -28.06 -24.84 -10.66
CA VAL A 143 -27.33 -23.77 -9.95
C VAL A 143 -27.25 -22.50 -10.82
N ARG A 144 -27.00 -22.65 -12.13
CA ARG A 144 -27.01 -21.53 -13.07
C ARG A 144 -28.36 -20.81 -13.12
N ARG A 145 -29.48 -21.55 -13.04
CA ARG A 145 -30.82 -20.94 -13.03
C ARG A 145 -31.03 -20.13 -11.76
N ILE A 146 -30.73 -20.71 -10.60
CA ILE A 146 -30.85 -20.05 -9.29
C ILE A 146 -29.97 -18.79 -9.24
N ALA A 147 -28.73 -18.86 -9.71
CA ALA A 147 -27.84 -17.70 -9.72
C ALA A 147 -28.38 -16.53 -10.56
N ARG A 148 -29.17 -16.79 -11.61
CA ARG A 148 -29.81 -15.76 -12.45
C ARG A 148 -31.07 -15.14 -11.84
N GLU A 149 -31.61 -15.72 -10.77
CA GLU A 149 -32.77 -15.15 -10.07
C GLU A 149 -32.38 -13.88 -9.30
N PHE A 150 -31.10 -13.72 -8.97
CA PHE A 150 -30.55 -12.53 -8.33
C PHE A 150 -30.32 -11.41 -9.36
N PRO A 151 -30.92 -10.22 -9.17
CA PRO A 151 -30.81 -9.11 -10.13
C PRO A 151 -29.40 -8.54 -10.27
N GLU A 152 -28.50 -8.79 -9.32
CA GLU A 152 -27.10 -8.38 -9.35
C GLU A 152 -26.25 -9.17 -10.36
N VAL A 153 -26.74 -10.32 -10.82
CA VAL A 153 -25.98 -11.24 -11.68
C VAL A 153 -26.27 -10.95 -13.17
N THR A 154 -25.30 -10.34 -13.84
CA THR A 154 -25.41 -9.97 -15.27
C THR A 154 -25.17 -11.14 -16.22
N GLN A 155 -24.20 -12.00 -15.91
CA GLN A 155 -23.81 -13.13 -16.74
C GLN A 155 -23.39 -14.32 -15.89
N VAL A 156 -23.83 -15.52 -16.28
CA VAL A 156 -23.42 -16.78 -15.66
C VAL A 156 -22.85 -17.70 -16.72
N ILE A 157 -21.57 -18.03 -16.59
CA ILE A 157 -20.87 -19.04 -17.38
C ILE A 157 -20.74 -20.28 -16.50
N SER A 158 -21.06 -21.45 -17.05
CA SER A 158 -21.02 -22.71 -16.33
C SER A 158 -20.11 -23.69 -17.06
N GLN A 159 -19.12 -24.24 -16.36
CA GLN A 159 -18.27 -25.33 -16.84
C GLN A 159 -18.52 -26.59 -15.99
N ALA A 160 -18.50 -27.76 -16.63
CA ALA A 160 -18.70 -29.05 -15.96
C ALA A 160 -17.59 -30.01 -16.41
N GLY A 161 -16.78 -30.49 -15.47
CA GLY A 161 -15.56 -31.25 -15.74
C GLY A 161 -14.30 -30.42 -15.50
N ARG A 162 -13.17 -30.87 -16.04
CA ARG A 162 -11.89 -30.18 -15.91
C ARG A 162 -11.85 -29.00 -16.91
N PRO A 163 -11.45 -27.78 -16.49
CA PRO A 163 -11.18 -26.70 -17.42
C PRO A 163 -10.00 -27.07 -18.32
N GLU A 164 -10.06 -26.70 -19.61
CA GLU A 164 -8.94 -26.88 -20.55
C GLU A 164 -7.76 -25.95 -20.22
N ASP A 165 -7.97 -24.90 -19.41
CA ASP A 165 -7.02 -23.80 -19.15
C ASP A 165 -5.91 -24.11 -18.13
N GLY A 166 -5.86 -25.33 -17.57
CA GLY A 166 -4.70 -25.82 -16.79
C GLY A 166 -4.41 -25.13 -15.45
N THR A 167 -5.30 -24.25 -14.97
CA THR A 167 -5.26 -23.70 -13.61
C THR A 167 -5.86 -24.69 -12.62
N ASP A 168 -4.99 -25.52 -12.03
CA ASP A 168 -5.22 -26.33 -10.83
C ASP A 168 -4.00 -26.10 -9.91
#